data_AF-A0A383VWP7-F1
#
_entry.id   AF-A0A383VWP7-F1
#
_cell.length_a   1.000
_cell.length_b   1.000
_cell.length_c   1.000
_cell.angle_alpha   90.00
_cell.angle_beta   90.00
_cell.angle_gamma   90.00
#
_symmetry.space_group_name_H-M   'P 1'
#
loop_
_entity.id
_entity.type
_entity.pdbx_description
1 polymer ?
#
loop_
_entity_poly.entity_id
_entity_poly.type
_entity_poly.pdbx_seq_one_letter_code
_entity_poly.pdbx_strand_id
1 'polypeptide(L)'
;MLTAAATPAAATAAATAAAAAAPAVGMERATGPHDLGGLRPGPIDVSDRPWKAWERECHGVVWLLVQKGLMSLDELRRATEALPGYASMSYYEKWASASAAIAIERGTFTHAELDAQMGPDPATLDNTARFNEGDCVRVRPEDAAIRWRRPHLRTPGYIFGQVGVIERPCVGLFGNPELKAFREEGPRQPLYRVRFYQSDVWELYQGDANDTLEVEVYQPWLEPATQEQLQQQRDASKAAREAQQGQLGHAHAHEHGHGHEHEHGHSHEHGEHHHHHHHHHHEHHSHHHHEEGVIDHGDHVHEARGKVEQAAVELEGDETDGSTTYVALKKLLLAKGVITPQELRSEVEAMDARGTRGEGPRLVARAWLDPEFKARLLQDTSAAAAEMGISTSNFTPKPGSAAAAAPPPAPTGSGPQPKSGTILTAVENVEGKVHNLIVCTLCSCYPISILGMSPHWYRGRAYRARAVRDPRGLLAEFGTTLAPGTAIRVHDSTADLRYMVIPARPAGTEGWSEEQLAKLVTRDSMIGVAPALTPQQLQELEARRQQAAA
;
A
#
# COMPACT_ATOMS: atom_id res chain seq x y z
N MET A 1 37.13 -32.67 67.11
CA MET A 1 36.00 -32.34 68.00
C MET A 1 35.23 -31.19 67.36
N LEU A 2 33.92 -31.38 67.13
CA LEU A 2 32.79 -30.41 67.11
C LEU A 2 33.07 -29.03 66.46
N THR A 3 32.33 -28.46 65.51
CA THR A 3 30.87 -28.26 65.25
C THR A 3 30.82 -27.08 64.26
N ALA A 4 29.82 -26.76 63.44
CA ALA A 4 28.47 -27.25 63.19
C ALA A 4 28.09 -26.79 61.77
N ALA A 5 27.34 -27.62 61.06
CA ALA A 5 26.63 -27.26 59.84
C ALA A 5 25.28 -26.63 60.22
N ALA A 6 24.92 -25.54 59.55
CA ALA A 6 23.55 -25.01 59.54
C ALA A 6 23.01 -25.13 58.11
N THR A 7 21.99 -25.96 57.96
CA THR A 7 21.20 -26.16 56.74
C THR A 7 20.18 -25.02 56.59
N PRO A 8 19.96 -24.45 55.40
CA PRO A 8 18.75 -23.67 55.14
C PRO A 8 17.62 -24.57 54.60
N ALA A 9 16.42 -24.28 55.09
CA ALA A 9 15.17 -24.95 54.79
C ALA A 9 14.76 -24.79 53.32
N ALA A 10 14.28 -25.89 52.74
CA ALA A 10 13.68 -25.93 51.42
C ALA A 10 12.27 -25.31 51.45
N ALA A 11 12.08 -24.18 50.77
CA ALA A 11 10.77 -23.67 50.42
C ALA A 11 10.33 -24.31 49.09
N THR A 12 9.39 -25.25 49.16
CA THR A 12 8.72 -25.83 47.99
C THR A 12 7.73 -24.82 47.41
N ALA A 13 8.14 -24.10 46.37
CA ALA A 13 7.23 -23.38 45.50
C ALA A 13 6.66 -24.36 44.46
N ALA A 14 5.39 -24.75 44.64
CA ALA A 14 4.65 -25.50 43.64
C ALA A 14 4.38 -24.58 42.44
N ALA A 15 5.15 -24.74 41.37
CA ALA A 15 4.87 -24.12 40.08
C ALA A 15 3.68 -24.86 39.43
N THR A 16 2.51 -24.24 39.43
CA THR A 16 1.40 -24.64 38.56
C THR A 16 1.80 -24.34 37.12
N ALA A 17 2.30 -25.35 36.41
CA ALA A 17 2.46 -25.30 34.97
C ALA A 17 1.07 -25.28 34.32
N ALA A 18 0.59 -24.08 33.96
CA ALA A 18 -0.52 -23.96 33.03
C ALA A 18 -0.04 -24.53 31.68
N ALA A 19 -0.51 -25.73 31.35
CA ALA A 19 -0.33 -26.29 30.02
C ALA A 19 -0.97 -25.32 29.01
N ALA A 20 -0.15 -24.58 28.27
CA ALA A 20 -0.63 -23.76 27.18
C ALA A 20 -1.32 -24.69 26.17
N ALA A 21 -2.65 -24.63 26.11
CA ALA A 21 -3.41 -25.36 25.12
C ALA A 21 -2.89 -24.98 23.73
N ALA A 22 -2.65 -25.98 22.87
CA ALA A 22 -2.28 -25.72 21.48
C ALA A 22 -3.33 -24.79 20.85
N PRO A 23 -2.92 -23.75 20.10
CA PRO A 23 -3.86 -22.80 19.54
C PRO A 23 -4.85 -23.52 18.62
N ALA A 24 -6.14 -23.23 18.80
CA ALA A 24 -7.21 -23.80 17.99
C ALA A 24 -6.95 -23.55 16.49
N VAL A 25 -7.11 -24.60 15.68
CA VAL A 25 -6.99 -24.51 14.21
C VAL A 25 -8.10 -23.59 13.68
N GLY A 26 -7.73 -22.54 12.94
CA GLY A 26 -8.67 -21.70 12.21
C GLY A 26 -9.15 -20.41 12.89
N MET A 27 -8.64 -20.07 14.09
CA MET A 27 -8.93 -18.78 14.72
C MET A 27 -8.10 -17.66 14.06
N GLU A 28 -8.74 -16.57 13.66
CA GLU A 28 -8.04 -15.36 13.21
C GLU A 28 -7.21 -14.83 14.37
N ARG A 29 -5.89 -14.80 14.18
CA ARG A 29 -4.96 -14.28 15.17
C ARG A 29 -4.92 -12.77 15.01
N ALA A 30 -4.99 -12.04 16.13
CA ALA A 30 -4.69 -10.62 16.10
C ALA A 30 -3.21 -10.44 15.70
N THR A 31 -2.98 -9.91 14.50
CA THR A 31 -1.64 -9.70 13.94
C THR A 31 -1.35 -8.21 13.80
N GLY A 32 -0.06 -7.85 13.78
CA GLY A 32 0.38 -6.49 13.47
C GLY A 32 0.08 -6.12 12.01
N PRO A 33 0.14 -4.83 11.64
CA PRO A 33 -0.21 -4.36 10.29
C PRO A 33 0.64 -5.01 9.18
N HIS A 34 1.86 -5.45 9.49
CA HIS A 34 2.75 -6.13 8.55
C HIS A 34 2.28 -7.54 8.17
N ASP A 35 1.65 -8.26 9.10
CA ASP A 35 1.30 -9.66 8.91
C ASP A 35 -0.12 -9.78 8.36
N LEU A 36 -0.15 -9.80 7.03
CA LEU A 36 -1.36 -10.03 6.25
C LEU A 36 -1.66 -11.52 6.05
N GLY A 37 -0.71 -12.39 6.38
CA GLY A 37 -0.79 -13.81 6.08
C GLY A 37 -2.03 -14.41 6.72
N GLY A 38 -2.87 -15.06 5.91
CA GLY A 38 -4.05 -15.73 6.45
C GLY A 38 -5.26 -14.83 6.65
N LEU A 39 -5.29 -13.56 6.23
CA LEU A 39 -6.52 -12.74 6.25
C LEU A 39 -7.51 -13.17 5.13
N ARG A 40 -8.78 -12.72 5.20
CA ARG A 40 -9.81 -12.91 4.15
C ARG A 40 -10.13 -11.61 3.37
N PRO A 41 -9.21 -11.08 2.57
CA PRO A 41 -9.56 -9.98 1.67
C PRO A 41 -10.46 -10.48 0.52
N GLY A 42 -11.06 -9.52 -0.20
CA GLY A 42 -11.84 -9.78 -1.41
C GLY A 42 -11.03 -10.36 -2.59
N PRO A 43 -11.61 -10.39 -3.79
CA PRO A 43 -10.97 -10.98 -4.98
C PRO A 43 -9.65 -10.28 -5.33
N ILE A 44 -8.76 -11.00 -6.01
CA ILE A 44 -7.48 -10.47 -6.47
C ILE A 44 -7.70 -9.78 -7.83
N ASP A 45 -7.25 -8.54 -7.94
CA ASP A 45 -6.98 -7.93 -9.24
C ASP A 45 -5.68 -8.53 -9.79
N VAL A 46 -5.80 -9.42 -10.78
CA VAL A 46 -4.66 -10.11 -11.43
C VAL A 46 -4.01 -9.28 -12.54
N SER A 47 -4.54 -8.08 -12.82
CA SER A 47 -3.95 -7.21 -13.84
C SER A 47 -2.59 -6.66 -13.37
N ASP A 48 -1.64 -6.61 -14.30
CA ASP A 48 -0.35 -5.95 -14.08
C ASP A 48 -0.37 -4.60 -14.77
N ARG A 49 -1.05 -3.64 -14.13
CA ARG A 49 -1.18 -2.29 -14.67
C ARG A 49 0.18 -1.60 -14.84
N PRO A 50 0.34 -0.71 -15.83
CA PRO A 50 1.51 0.14 -15.93
C PRO A 50 1.74 0.97 -14.67
N TRP A 51 3.00 1.26 -14.44
CA TRP A 51 3.46 2.09 -13.34
C TRP A 51 3.16 3.56 -13.61
N LYS A 52 2.56 4.25 -12.63
CA LYS A 52 2.41 5.71 -12.71
C LYS A 52 3.79 6.37 -12.70
N ALA A 53 3.90 7.54 -13.30
CA ALA A 53 5.17 8.28 -13.34
C ALA A 53 5.75 8.48 -11.93
N TRP A 54 4.94 8.98 -10.99
CA TRP A 54 5.37 9.24 -9.61
C TRP A 54 5.72 7.96 -8.82
N GLU A 55 5.14 6.80 -9.14
CA GLU A 55 5.47 5.52 -8.48
C GLU A 55 6.89 5.07 -8.85
N ARG A 56 7.28 5.21 -10.13
CA ARG A 56 8.65 4.93 -10.60
C ARG A 56 9.65 5.87 -9.95
N GLU A 57 9.27 7.14 -9.89
CA GLU A 57 10.06 8.21 -9.35
C GLU A 57 10.25 8.05 -7.81
N CYS A 58 9.19 7.66 -7.08
CA CYS A 58 9.24 7.28 -5.67
C CYS A 58 10.15 6.07 -5.43
N HIS A 59 10.08 5.04 -6.27
CA HIS A 59 10.99 3.90 -6.22
C HIS A 59 12.46 4.35 -6.37
N GLY A 60 12.74 5.22 -7.34
CA GLY A 60 14.08 5.77 -7.56
C GLY A 60 14.58 6.55 -6.34
N VAL A 61 13.76 7.43 -5.75
CA VAL A 61 14.12 8.16 -4.52
C VAL A 61 14.46 7.20 -3.38
N VAL A 62 13.63 6.19 -3.12
CA VAL A 62 13.89 5.21 -2.06
C VAL A 62 15.24 4.51 -2.27
N TRP A 63 15.53 4.07 -3.49
CA TRP A 63 16.82 3.44 -3.79
C TRP A 63 18.01 4.38 -3.63
N LEU A 64 17.90 5.65 -4.05
CA LEU A 64 18.96 6.64 -3.82
C LEU A 64 19.23 6.84 -2.33
N LEU A 65 18.18 6.96 -1.51
CA LEU A 65 18.33 7.12 -0.06
C LEU A 65 19.02 5.89 0.56
N VAL A 66 18.66 4.69 0.11
CA VAL A 66 19.31 3.43 0.55
C VAL A 66 20.77 3.37 0.11
N GLN A 67 21.06 3.64 -1.15
CA GLN A 67 22.43 3.60 -1.69
C GLN A 67 23.34 4.66 -1.04
N LYS A 68 22.79 5.82 -0.65
CA LYS A 68 23.51 6.89 0.05
C LYS A 68 23.64 6.63 1.56
N GLY A 69 23.08 5.54 2.09
CA GLY A 69 23.12 5.20 3.51
C GLY A 69 22.29 6.12 4.40
N LEU A 70 21.35 6.87 3.80
CA LEU A 70 20.44 7.78 4.52
C LEU A 70 19.23 7.04 5.10
N MET A 71 19.00 5.81 4.66
CA MET A 71 17.93 4.93 5.11
C MET A 71 18.30 3.48 4.82
N SER A 72 17.87 2.53 5.64
CA SER A 72 17.89 1.09 5.35
C SER A 72 16.50 0.57 4.97
N LEU A 73 16.43 -0.60 4.33
CA LEU A 73 15.13 -1.24 4.04
C LEU A 73 14.38 -1.64 5.32
N ASP A 74 15.09 -1.96 6.40
CA ASP A 74 14.48 -2.25 7.70
C ASP A 74 13.90 -1.00 8.35
N GLU A 75 14.57 0.15 8.24
CA GLU A 75 14.01 1.42 8.67
C GLU A 75 12.76 1.78 7.87
N LEU A 76 12.80 1.64 6.54
CA LEU A 76 11.65 1.87 5.66
C LEU A 76 10.47 0.99 6.08
N ARG A 77 10.75 -0.28 6.39
CA ARG A 77 9.74 -1.24 6.86
C ARG A 77 9.13 -0.81 8.19
N ARG A 78 9.96 -0.53 9.20
CA ARG A 78 9.49 -0.06 10.52
C ARG A 78 8.64 1.19 10.38
N ALA A 79 9.11 2.19 9.63
CA ALA A 79 8.39 3.44 9.45
C ALA A 79 7.06 3.22 8.72
N THR A 80 7.04 2.35 7.70
CA THR A 80 5.81 1.94 6.99
C THR A 80 4.82 1.28 7.95
N GLU A 81 5.27 0.36 8.81
CA GLU A 81 4.41 -0.33 9.78
C GLU A 81 3.87 0.59 10.88
N ALA A 82 4.56 1.69 11.16
CA ALA A 82 4.14 2.71 12.11
C ALA A 82 3.15 3.74 11.52
N LEU A 83 2.87 3.71 10.21
CA LEU A 83 1.96 4.67 9.58
C LEU A 83 0.52 4.48 10.08
N PRO A 84 -0.12 5.54 10.59
CA PRO A 84 -1.56 5.56 10.81
C PRO A 84 -2.26 5.43 9.44
N GLY A 85 -3.36 4.69 9.38
CA GLY A 85 -4.03 4.40 8.11
C GLY A 85 -3.29 3.40 7.21
N TYR A 86 -2.31 2.64 7.70
CA TYR A 86 -1.58 1.61 6.92
C TYR A 86 -2.48 0.75 6.01
N ALA A 87 -3.67 0.37 6.47
CA ALA A 87 -4.55 -0.51 5.71
C ALA A 87 -5.18 0.16 4.47
N SER A 88 -5.39 1.48 4.48
CA SER A 88 -6.04 2.22 3.39
C SER A 88 -5.04 2.78 2.36
N MET A 89 -3.77 2.95 2.74
CA MET A 89 -2.74 3.49 1.85
C MET A 89 -2.31 2.46 0.78
N SER A 90 -2.07 2.95 -0.42
CA SER A 90 -1.41 2.21 -1.49
C SER A 90 0.07 1.96 -1.18
N TYR A 91 0.70 1.07 -1.96
CA TYR A 91 2.06 0.64 -1.72
C TYR A 91 3.08 1.80 -1.78
N TYR A 92 2.99 2.66 -2.80
CA TYR A 92 3.94 3.76 -2.97
C TYR A 92 3.63 4.97 -2.09
N GLU A 93 2.37 5.14 -1.67
CA GLU A 93 2.03 6.14 -0.67
C GLU A 93 2.72 5.81 0.66
N LYS A 94 2.71 4.53 1.07
CA LYS A 94 3.46 4.07 2.25
C LYS A 94 4.94 4.38 2.15
N TRP A 95 5.55 4.10 0.98
CA TRP A 95 6.97 4.36 0.76
C TRP A 95 7.30 5.85 0.82
N ALA A 96 6.50 6.70 0.18
CA ALA A 96 6.68 8.15 0.21
C ALA A 96 6.57 8.69 1.64
N SER A 97 5.50 8.34 2.35
CA SER A 97 5.26 8.77 3.74
C SER A 97 6.33 8.26 4.70
N ALA A 98 6.68 6.97 4.64
CA ALA A 98 7.72 6.39 5.49
C ALA A 98 9.10 7.00 5.21
N SER A 99 9.45 7.24 3.95
CA SER A 99 10.71 7.88 3.58
C SER A 99 10.78 9.33 4.09
N ALA A 100 9.67 10.07 4.00
CA ALA A 100 9.59 11.41 4.55
C ALA A 100 9.69 11.41 6.09
N ALA A 101 9.02 10.49 6.77
CA ALA A 101 9.14 10.32 8.22
C ALA A 101 10.60 10.05 8.64
N ILE A 102 11.30 9.15 7.95
CA ILE A 102 12.71 8.83 8.22
C ILE A 102 13.61 10.03 7.94
N ALA A 103 13.36 10.77 6.87
CA ALA A 103 14.13 11.98 6.56
C ALA A 103 13.98 13.04 7.66
N ILE A 104 12.79 13.16 8.26
CA ILE A 104 12.54 14.02 9.43
C ILE A 104 13.23 13.49 10.69
N GLU A 105 13.08 12.19 11.01
CA GLU A 105 13.73 11.55 12.16
C GLU A 105 15.25 11.74 12.13
N ARG A 106 15.85 11.75 10.93
CA ARG A 106 17.29 11.95 10.70
C ARG A 106 17.70 13.43 10.58
N GLY A 107 16.75 14.36 10.68
CA GLY A 107 17.02 15.80 10.61
C GLY A 107 17.41 16.32 9.22
N THR A 108 17.07 15.59 8.15
CA THR A 108 17.30 16.03 6.76
C THR A 108 16.46 17.27 6.46
N PHE A 109 15.20 17.25 6.88
CA PHE A 109 14.30 18.39 6.88
C PHE A 109 13.32 18.26 8.06
N THR A 110 12.61 19.34 8.36
CA THR A 110 11.68 19.44 9.50
C THR A 110 10.23 19.13 9.09
N HIS A 111 9.34 18.94 10.07
CA HIS A 111 7.90 18.80 9.78
C HIS A 111 7.36 20.08 9.12
N ALA A 112 7.77 21.25 9.62
CA ALA A 112 7.38 22.54 9.05
C ALA A 112 7.79 22.69 7.57
N GLU A 113 9.01 22.26 7.20
CA GLU A 113 9.47 22.29 5.82
C GLU A 113 8.66 21.35 4.91
N LEU A 114 8.30 20.14 5.39
CA LEU A 114 7.47 19.21 4.62
C LEU A 114 6.05 19.74 4.41
N ASP A 115 5.43 20.24 5.47
CA ASP A 115 4.08 20.80 5.42
C ASP A 115 3.99 21.99 4.47
N ALA A 116 5.01 22.86 4.47
CA ALA A 116 5.09 23.98 3.54
C ALA A 116 5.15 23.57 2.05
N GLN A 117 5.49 22.32 1.76
CA GLN A 117 5.52 21.79 0.39
C GLN A 117 4.23 21.07 -0.03
N MET A 118 3.42 20.56 0.90
CA MET A 118 2.20 19.79 0.57
C MET A 118 0.91 20.62 0.60
N GLY A 119 0.98 21.87 1.03
CA GLY A 119 -0.15 22.77 1.18
C GLY A 119 0.33 24.18 1.46
N PRO A 120 -0.56 25.17 1.65
CA PRO A 120 -0.11 26.53 1.89
C PRO A 120 0.85 26.55 3.09
N ASP A 121 2.01 27.15 2.86
CA ASP A 121 3.08 27.36 3.84
C ASP A 121 2.47 27.70 5.21
N PRO A 122 2.84 27.04 6.32
CA PRO A 122 2.41 27.47 7.64
C PRO A 122 2.63 28.98 7.87
N ALA A 123 3.66 29.59 7.27
CA ALA A 123 3.87 31.05 7.28
C ALA A 123 2.82 31.87 6.51
N THR A 124 2.03 31.22 5.65
CA THR A 124 0.86 31.78 4.93
C THR A 124 -0.48 31.43 5.56
N LEU A 125 -0.51 30.69 6.68
CA LEU A 125 -1.74 30.56 7.46
C LEU A 125 -2.15 31.95 7.92
N ASP A 126 -3.35 32.34 7.49
CA ASP A 126 -3.92 33.62 7.82
C ASP A 126 -3.96 33.78 9.35
N ASN A 127 -3.09 34.66 9.86
CA ASN A 127 -3.01 34.98 11.27
C ASN A 127 -4.02 36.05 11.65
N THR A 128 -4.83 36.54 10.71
CA THR A 128 -5.98 37.38 11.01
C THR A 128 -7.10 36.51 11.58
N ALA A 129 -7.78 37.04 12.59
CA ALA A 129 -8.93 36.36 13.18
C ALA A 129 -10.06 36.35 12.16
N ARG A 130 -10.50 35.15 11.76
CA ARG A 130 -11.54 34.92 10.75
C ARG A 130 -12.96 34.86 11.31
N PHE A 131 -13.11 34.60 12.61
CA PHE A 131 -14.41 34.39 13.24
C PHE A 131 -14.64 35.37 14.38
N ASN A 132 -15.89 35.78 14.58
CA ASN A 132 -16.34 36.63 15.65
C ASN A 132 -17.17 35.84 16.67
N GLU A 133 -17.39 36.43 17.84
CA GLU A 133 -18.32 35.90 18.83
C GLU A 133 -19.72 35.69 18.22
N GLY A 134 -20.31 34.53 18.47
CA GLY A 134 -21.61 34.13 17.94
C GLY A 134 -21.57 33.41 16.58
N ASP A 135 -20.44 33.38 15.88
CA ASP A 135 -20.31 32.65 14.62
C ASP A 135 -20.43 31.13 14.85
N CYS A 136 -21.12 30.44 13.94
CA CYS A 136 -21.13 28.98 13.90
C CYS A 136 -19.90 28.47 13.17
N VAL A 137 -19.24 27.46 13.76
CA VAL A 137 -18.07 26.81 13.17
C VAL A 137 -18.17 25.31 13.29
N ARG A 138 -17.63 24.59 12.32
CA ARG A 138 -17.43 23.15 12.39
C ARG A 138 -15.97 22.86 12.67
N VAL A 139 -15.71 21.91 13.56
CA VAL A 139 -14.36 21.40 13.77
C VAL A 139 -14.06 20.38 12.68
N ARG A 140 -12.99 20.60 11.93
CA ARG A 140 -12.53 19.68 10.89
C ARG A 140 -12.25 18.30 11.49
N PRO A 141 -12.58 17.20 10.78
CA PRO A 141 -12.15 15.88 11.20
C PRO A 141 -10.63 15.76 11.12
N GLU A 142 -10.06 14.89 11.95
CA GLU A 142 -8.68 14.44 11.75
C GLU A 142 -8.58 13.57 10.50
N ASP A 143 -7.54 13.82 9.71
CA ASP A 143 -7.13 12.93 8.65
C ASP A 143 -6.03 11.98 9.15
N ALA A 144 -6.41 10.73 9.37
CA ALA A 144 -5.52 9.69 9.86
C ALA A 144 -4.39 9.35 8.87
N ALA A 145 -4.58 9.58 7.56
CA ALA A 145 -3.57 9.26 6.53
C ALA A 145 -2.34 10.16 6.62
N ILE A 146 -2.52 11.37 7.18
CA ILE A 146 -1.45 12.35 7.35
C ILE A 146 -0.97 12.50 8.80
N ARG A 147 -1.56 11.76 9.73
CA ARG A 147 -1.24 11.88 11.17
C ARG A 147 0.22 11.57 11.51
N TRP A 148 0.90 10.74 10.71
CA TRP A 148 2.35 10.49 10.90
C TRP A 148 3.21 11.75 10.74
N ARG A 149 2.73 12.75 9.98
CA ARG A 149 3.42 14.04 9.81
C ARG A 149 3.28 14.94 11.03
N ARG A 150 2.19 14.77 11.79
CA ARG A 150 1.91 15.57 12.99
C ARG A 150 1.40 14.67 14.10
N PRO A 151 2.25 13.79 14.65
CA PRO A 151 1.80 12.77 15.60
C PRO A 151 1.25 13.36 16.90
N HIS A 152 1.53 14.63 17.19
CA HIS A 152 0.96 15.37 18.31
C HIS A 152 -0.18 16.29 17.89
N LEU A 153 -1.40 16.04 18.41
CA LEU A 153 -2.55 16.94 18.27
C LEU A 153 -3.06 17.36 19.66
N ARG A 154 -3.54 18.60 19.76
CA ARG A 154 -4.18 19.14 20.97
C ARG A 154 -5.69 19.39 20.81
N THR A 155 -6.21 19.33 19.59
CA THR A 155 -7.65 19.37 19.32
C THR A 155 -8.25 18.01 19.72
N PRO A 156 -9.21 17.96 20.67
CA PRO A 156 -9.77 16.69 21.14
C PRO A 156 -10.61 15.98 20.07
N GLY A 157 -10.49 14.66 19.97
CA GLY A 157 -11.19 13.90 18.93
C GLY A 157 -12.71 13.85 19.05
N TYR A 158 -13.26 14.04 20.26
CA TYR A 158 -14.71 13.97 20.48
C TYR A 158 -15.49 15.16 19.87
N ILE A 159 -14.80 16.25 19.49
CA ILE A 159 -15.43 17.39 18.79
C ILE A 159 -15.22 17.35 17.28
N PHE A 160 -14.50 16.39 16.73
CA PHE A 160 -14.30 16.30 15.28
C PHE A 160 -15.64 16.15 14.54
N GLY A 161 -15.84 16.97 13.51
CA GLY A 161 -17.07 17.06 12.74
C GLY A 161 -18.22 17.80 13.43
N GLN A 162 -18.10 18.10 14.73
CA GLN A 162 -19.15 18.79 15.49
C GLN A 162 -19.21 20.27 15.11
N VAL A 163 -20.43 20.78 15.04
CA VAL A 163 -20.75 22.20 14.91
C VAL A 163 -20.88 22.81 16.29
N GLY A 164 -20.19 23.92 16.52
CA GLY A 164 -20.24 24.72 17.74
C GLY A 164 -20.40 26.21 17.42
N VAL A 165 -20.42 27.02 18.47
CA VAL A 165 -20.53 28.49 18.38
C VAL A 165 -19.28 29.11 18.99
N ILE A 166 -18.69 30.10 18.33
CA ILE A 166 -17.60 30.88 18.90
C ILE A 166 -18.11 31.62 20.14
N GLU A 167 -17.61 31.25 21.32
CA GLU A 167 -17.85 31.98 22.55
C GLU A 167 -17.06 33.28 22.53
N ARG A 168 -15.76 33.21 22.20
CA ARG A 168 -14.94 34.39 21.90
C ARG A 168 -13.63 34.02 21.20
N PRO A 169 -13.05 34.95 20.44
CA PRO A 169 -11.64 34.91 20.08
C PRO A 169 -10.75 35.11 21.31
N CYS A 170 -9.71 34.30 21.47
CA CYS A 170 -8.70 34.51 22.50
C CYS A 170 -7.76 35.66 22.10
N VAL A 171 -7.40 36.51 23.05
CA VAL A 171 -6.54 37.68 22.79
C VAL A 171 -5.12 37.23 22.47
N GLY A 172 -4.62 37.64 21.30
CA GLY A 172 -3.26 37.38 20.82
C GLY A 172 -3.14 36.19 19.87
N LEU A 173 -1.91 35.92 19.44
CA LEU A 173 -1.58 34.78 18.57
C LEU A 173 -0.83 33.72 19.37
N PHE A 174 -1.12 32.44 19.14
CA PHE A 174 -0.59 31.32 19.90
C PHE A 174 0.25 30.41 19.00
N GLY A 175 1.45 30.02 19.44
CA GLY A 175 2.30 29.14 18.63
C GLY A 175 1.72 27.72 18.52
N ASN A 176 1.79 27.13 17.33
CA ASN A 176 1.24 25.82 17.00
C ASN A 176 1.80 24.69 17.92
N PRO A 177 0.97 24.02 18.73
CA PRO A 177 1.42 22.95 19.62
C PRO A 177 1.93 21.72 18.86
N GLU A 178 1.41 21.46 17.65
CA GLU A 178 1.79 20.30 16.81
C GLU A 178 3.27 20.37 16.43
N LEU A 179 3.78 21.56 16.11
CA LEU A 179 5.20 21.79 15.79
C LEU A 179 6.07 21.97 17.04
N LYS A 180 5.54 22.64 18.07
CA LYS A 180 6.25 22.82 19.36
C LYS A 180 6.63 21.49 20.01
N ALA A 181 5.83 20.44 19.82
CA ALA A 181 6.13 19.09 20.30
C ALA A 181 7.48 18.57 19.77
N PHE A 182 7.91 19.02 18.59
CA PHE A 182 9.18 18.66 17.95
C PHE A 182 10.26 19.74 18.12
N ARG A 183 10.03 20.72 19.00
CA ARG A 183 10.92 21.88 19.21
C ARG A 183 11.10 22.74 17.96
N GLU A 184 10.12 22.70 17.05
CA GLU A 184 10.09 23.53 15.86
C GLU A 184 9.30 24.82 16.14
N GLU A 185 9.79 25.96 15.63
CA GLU A 185 9.04 27.21 15.65
C GLU A 185 8.07 27.23 14.47
N GLY A 186 6.78 27.24 14.78
CA GLY A 186 5.70 27.36 13.80
C GLY A 186 5.06 28.74 13.77
N PRO A 187 4.19 29.01 12.78
CA PRO A 187 3.38 30.22 12.76
C PRO A 187 2.54 30.32 14.04
N ARG A 188 2.34 31.57 14.50
CA ARG A 188 1.44 31.84 15.62
C ARG A 188 0.05 32.13 15.07
N GLN A 189 -0.96 31.47 15.60
CA GLN A 189 -2.30 31.44 15.03
C GLN A 189 -3.35 31.95 16.02
N PRO A 190 -4.51 32.44 15.53
CA PRO A 190 -5.65 32.71 16.38
C PRO A 190 -6.15 31.45 17.08
N LEU A 191 -6.60 31.62 18.31
CA LEU A 191 -7.21 30.59 19.14
C LEU A 191 -8.62 31.06 19.50
N TYR A 192 -9.60 30.16 19.47
CA TYR A 192 -10.99 30.47 19.81
C TYR A 192 -11.46 29.60 20.95
N ARG A 193 -12.28 30.15 21.85
CA ARG A 193 -13.12 29.32 22.72
C ARG A 193 -14.40 29.01 21.96
N VAL A 194 -14.65 27.74 21.71
CA VAL A 194 -15.82 27.25 20.99
C VAL A 194 -16.71 26.50 21.96
N ARG A 195 -17.98 26.87 21.98
CA ARG A 195 -19.02 26.26 22.81
C ARG A 195 -19.77 25.20 22.02
N PHE A 196 -19.93 24.03 22.62
CA PHE A 196 -20.72 22.91 22.14
C PHE A 196 -21.78 22.54 23.17
N TYR A 197 -22.91 22.00 22.74
CA TYR A 197 -23.87 21.41 23.66
C TYR A 197 -23.45 19.98 24.02
N GLN A 198 -23.45 19.65 25.31
CA GLN A 198 -23.08 18.32 25.79
C GLN A 198 -23.97 17.22 25.17
N SER A 199 -25.25 17.53 24.96
CA SER A 199 -26.23 16.64 24.34
C SER A 199 -25.96 16.31 22.88
N ASP A 200 -25.15 17.11 22.19
CA ASP A 200 -24.81 16.93 20.78
C ASP A 200 -23.49 16.17 20.64
N VAL A 201 -22.59 16.34 21.60
CA VAL A 201 -21.28 15.67 21.63
C VAL A 201 -21.39 14.24 22.15
N TRP A 202 -22.28 13.97 23.11
CA TRP A 202 -22.39 12.67 23.78
C TRP A 202 -23.76 12.04 23.58
N GLU A 203 -23.79 10.86 22.94
CA GLU A 203 -25.02 10.10 22.66
C GLU A 203 -25.85 9.79 23.92
N LEU A 204 -25.18 9.56 25.06
CA LEU A 204 -25.83 9.15 26.33
C LEU A 204 -25.82 10.24 27.40
N TYR A 205 -25.79 11.52 27.01
CA TYR A 205 -25.81 12.62 27.97
C TYR A 205 -27.15 12.68 28.73
N GLN A 206 -27.11 12.61 30.07
CA GLN A 206 -28.29 12.63 30.95
C GLN A 206 -28.57 14.01 31.59
N GLY A 207 -27.70 14.99 31.38
CA GLY A 207 -27.85 16.34 31.92
C GLY A 207 -28.87 17.18 31.15
N ASP A 208 -28.91 18.48 31.46
CA ASP A 208 -29.81 19.41 30.80
C ASP A 208 -29.38 19.62 29.34
N ALA A 209 -30.34 19.80 28.42
CA ALA A 209 -30.06 19.99 27.00
C ALA A 209 -29.34 21.32 26.69
N ASN A 210 -29.28 22.24 27.67
CA ASN A 210 -28.53 23.49 27.58
C ASN A 210 -27.16 23.41 28.25
N ASP A 211 -26.78 22.26 28.83
CA ASP A 211 -25.44 22.07 29.35
C ASP A 211 -24.42 22.17 28.21
N THR A 212 -23.35 22.92 28.44
CA THR A 212 -22.37 23.21 27.40
C THR A 212 -20.95 22.84 27.82
N LEU A 213 -20.13 22.60 26.80
CA LEU A 213 -18.71 22.33 26.88
C LEU A 213 -17.98 23.41 26.07
N GLU A 214 -17.01 24.08 26.69
CA GLU A 214 -16.22 25.11 26.03
C GLU A 214 -14.78 24.62 25.84
N VAL A 215 -14.31 24.58 24.58
CA VAL A 215 -13.00 24.05 24.19
C VAL A 215 -12.21 25.11 23.44
N GLU A 216 -10.91 25.21 23.73
CA GLU A 216 -9.98 26.05 22.97
C GLU A 216 -9.57 25.33 21.67
N VAL A 217 -9.87 25.94 20.52
CA VAL A 217 -9.61 25.36 19.19
C VAL A 217 -8.86 26.37 18.32
N TYR A 218 -7.78 25.92 17.69
CA TYR A 218 -6.96 26.75 16.80
C TYR A 218 -7.67 26.98 15.46
N GLN A 219 -7.51 28.18 14.87
CA GLN A 219 -8.17 28.58 13.63
C GLN A 219 -8.12 27.55 12.49
N PRO A 220 -6.98 26.85 12.20
CA PRO A 220 -6.94 25.91 11.09
C PRO A 220 -7.85 24.69 11.26
N TRP A 221 -8.22 24.35 12.49
CA TRP A 221 -9.16 23.26 12.80
C TRP A 221 -10.62 23.67 12.63
N LEU A 222 -10.90 24.94 12.31
CA LEU A 222 -12.26 25.45 12.16
C LEU A 222 -12.57 25.74 10.69
N GLU A 223 -13.82 25.48 10.33
CA GLU A 223 -14.43 25.93 9.09
C GLU A 223 -15.77 26.62 9.38
N PRO A 224 -16.18 27.59 8.54
CA PRO A 224 -17.47 28.25 8.72
C PRO A 224 -18.62 27.25 8.68
N ALA A 225 -19.57 27.40 9.59
CA ALA A 225 -20.84 26.66 9.59
C ALA A 225 -22.01 27.64 9.69
N THR A 226 -23.21 27.17 9.38
CA THR A 226 -24.43 27.97 9.48
C THR A 226 -25.22 27.65 10.75
N GLN A 227 -26.07 28.58 11.18
CA GLN A 227 -27.03 28.34 12.25
C GLN A 227 -27.99 27.17 11.92
N GLU A 228 -28.30 26.99 10.64
CA GLU A 228 -29.10 25.85 10.17
C GLU A 228 -28.39 24.52 10.41
N GLN A 229 -27.10 24.43 10.09
CA GLN A 229 -26.30 23.22 10.33
C GLN A 229 -26.19 22.90 11.83
N LEU A 230 -26.07 23.93 12.68
CA LEU A 230 -26.12 23.76 14.13
C LEU A 230 -27.48 23.20 14.56
N GLN A 231 -28.58 23.78 14.08
CA GLN A 231 -29.93 23.32 14.41
C GLN A 231 -30.18 21.88 13.94
N GLN A 232 -29.74 21.52 12.72
CA GLN A 232 -29.81 20.16 12.19
C GLN A 232 -29.07 19.15 13.08
N GLN A 233 -27.86 19.49 13.55
CA GLN A 233 -27.12 18.64 14.49
C GLN A 233 -27.87 18.46 15.81
N ARG A 234 -28.47 19.53 16.36
CA ARG A 234 -29.26 19.48 17.60
C ARG A 234 -30.48 18.60 17.46
N ASP A 235 -31.21 18.74 16.36
CA ASP A 235 -32.40 17.94 16.09
C ASP A 235 -32.05 16.47 15.88
N ALA A 236 -30.97 16.17 15.15
CA ALA A 236 -30.47 14.81 14.98
C ALA A 236 -30.05 14.17 16.31
N SER A 237 -29.33 14.91 17.15
CA SER A 237 -28.87 14.44 18.47
C SER A 237 -30.04 14.22 19.43
N LYS A 238 -31.07 15.08 19.37
CA LYS A 238 -32.31 14.88 20.13
C LYS A 238 -33.06 13.62 19.68
N ALA A 239 -33.26 13.45 18.37
CA ALA A 239 -33.95 12.29 17.83
C ALA A 239 -33.23 10.97 18.17
N ALA A 240 -31.89 10.95 18.12
CA ALA A 240 -31.08 9.80 18.51
C ALA A 240 -31.30 9.42 19.99
N ARG A 241 -31.29 10.41 20.89
CA ARG A 241 -31.54 10.19 22.33
C ARG A 241 -32.95 9.68 22.61
N GLU A 242 -33.96 10.25 21.96
CA GLU A 242 -35.36 9.81 22.09
C GLU A 242 -35.56 8.38 21.59
N ALA A 243 -34.96 8.02 20.45
CA ALA A 243 -35.02 6.66 19.90
C ALA A 243 -34.38 5.63 20.85
N GLN A 244 -33.27 5.98 21.49
CA GLN A 244 -32.56 5.07 22.39
C GLN A 244 -33.27 4.91 23.74
N GLN A 245 -33.92 5.96 24.26
CA GLN A 245 -34.81 5.86 25.42
C GLN A 245 -36.03 4.96 25.13
N GLY A 246 -36.57 5.01 23.91
CA GLY A 246 -37.63 4.09 23.47
C GLY A 246 -37.20 2.62 23.42
N GLN A 247 -35.96 2.34 23.01
CA GLN A 247 -35.41 0.97 23.00
C GLN A 247 -35.14 0.42 24.42
N LEU A 248 -34.66 1.25 25.34
CA LEU A 248 -34.48 0.86 26.75
C LEU A 248 -35.83 0.69 27.47
N GLY A 249 -36.86 1.47 27.09
CA GLY A 249 -38.22 1.30 27.58
C GLY A 249 -38.89 0.00 27.10
N HIS A 250 -38.61 -0.43 25.87
CA HIS A 250 -39.11 -1.70 25.33
C HIS A 250 -38.39 -2.95 25.89
N ALA A 251 -37.12 -2.84 26.29
CA ALA A 251 -36.41 -3.94 26.95
C ALA A 251 -37.00 -4.30 28.33
N HIS A 252 -37.67 -3.35 29.00
CA HIS A 252 -38.40 -3.58 30.24
C HIS A 252 -39.88 -3.95 30.06
N ALA A 253 -40.41 -3.92 28.84
CA ALA A 253 -41.83 -4.18 28.56
C ALA A 253 -42.12 -5.63 28.11
N HIS A 254 -41.14 -6.53 28.11
CA HIS A 254 -41.33 -7.96 27.85
C HIS A 254 -41.53 -8.81 29.11
N GLU A 255 -42.10 -8.24 30.18
CA GLU A 255 -42.80 -9.01 31.20
C GLU A 255 -44.24 -8.50 31.37
N HIS A 256 -45.17 -9.38 30.99
CA HIS A 256 -46.61 -9.40 31.23
C HIS A 256 -47.55 -8.67 30.25
N GLY A 257 -48.36 -9.46 29.54
CA GLY A 257 -49.70 -9.05 29.09
C GLY A 257 -50.22 -9.74 27.83
N HIS A 258 -50.78 -10.94 27.97
CA HIS A 258 -51.65 -11.55 26.95
C HIS A 258 -53.00 -10.81 26.83
N GLY A 259 -53.56 -10.71 25.61
CA GLY A 259 -54.99 -10.36 25.45
C GLY A 259 -55.46 -9.95 24.04
N HIS A 260 -55.78 -10.94 23.21
CA HIS A 260 -56.82 -11.04 22.15
C HIS A 260 -57.06 -9.95 21.07
N GLU A 261 -56.90 -10.42 19.81
CA GLU A 261 -57.80 -10.41 18.62
C GLU A 261 -58.70 -9.22 18.27
N HIS A 262 -58.64 -8.77 17.01
CA HIS A 262 -59.76 -8.77 16.04
C HIS A 262 -59.28 -8.47 14.59
N GLU A 263 -59.81 -9.24 13.63
CA GLU A 263 -59.75 -9.00 12.17
C GLU A 263 -60.58 -7.79 11.75
N HIS A 264 -60.26 -7.17 10.59
CA HIS A 264 -61.20 -6.95 9.48
C HIS A 264 -60.47 -6.47 8.21
N GLY A 265 -60.91 -7.00 7.06
CA GLY A 265 -60.41 -6.72 5.71
C GLY A 265 -60.60 -5.27 5.22
N HIS A 266 -59.91 -4.89 4.15
CA HIS A 266 -60.51 -4.61 2.84
C HIS A 266 -59.46 -4.25 1.77
N SER A 267 -59.72 -4.76 0.57
CA SER A 267 -59.07 -4.55 -0.74
C SER A 267 -59.30 -3.16 -1.33
N HIS A 268 -58.43 -2.68 -2.23
CA HIS A 268 -58.82 -2.15 -3.56
C HIS A 268 -57.60 -1.87 -4.48
N GLU A 269 -57.77 -2.27 -5.75
CA GLU A 269 -56.94 -2.03 -6.94
C GLU A 269 -57.38 -0.77 -7.74
N HIS A 270 -56.57 -0.45 -8.76
CA HIS A 270 -56.75 0.43 -9.95
C HIS A 270 -56.18 1.86 -9.85
N GLY A 271 -55.50 2.42 -10.86
CA GLY A 271 -55.33 1.97 -12.25
C GLY A 271 -54.27 2.74 -13.04
N GLU A 272 -54.05 2.24 -14.26
CA GLU A 272 -53.19 2.73 -15.35
C GLU A 272 -53.71 4.04 -15.98
N HIS A 273 -52.83 4.81 -16.65
CA HIS A 273 -52.86 5.06 -18.11
C HIS A 273 -52.14 6.35 -18.63
N HIS A 274 -51.37 6.16 -19.72
CA HIS A 274 -51.13 7.02 -20.91
C HIS A 274 -50.39 8.38 -20.78
N HIS A 275 -49.67 8.98 -21.75
CA HIS A 275 -48.97 8.64 -23.03
C HIS A 275 -48.23 9.92 -23.54
N HIS A 276 -47.27 9.72 -24.47
CA HIS A 276 -46.85 10.56 -25.63
C HIS A 276 -45.65 11.55 -25.62
N HIS A 277 -44.64 11.14 -26.42
CA HIS A 277 -43.85 11.80 -27.50
C HIS A 277 -43.57 13.32 -27.53
N HIS A 278 -42.31 13.71 -27.82
CA HIS A 278 -41.86 14.11 -29.17
C HIS A 278 -40.32 14.30 -29.30
N HIS A 279 -39.82 13.96 -30.49
CA HIS A 279 -38.45 14.16 -31.02
C HIS A 279 -38.10 15.64 -31.29
N HIS A 280 -36.80 15.98 -31.36
CA HIS A 280 -36.18 16.61 -32.56
C HIS A 280 -34.63 16.61 -32.50
N HIS A 281 -34.03 16.22 -33.63
CA HIS A 281 -32.61 16.32 -34.01
C HIS A 281 -32.22 17.76 -34.39
N HIS A 282 -30.92 18.11 -34.32
CA HIS A 282 -30.22 18.88 -35.36
C HIS A 282 -28.68 18.65 -35.33
N GLU A 283 -28.10 18.61 -36.54
CA GLU A 283 -26.74 18.24 -36.92
C GLU A 283 -25.75 19.43 -37.01
N HIS A 284 -24.46 19.07 -36.87
CA HIS A 284 -23.22 19.51 -37.55
C HIS A 284 -23.03 20.92 -38.14
N HIS A 285 -21.85 21.50 -37.84
CA HIS A 285 -21.07 22.29 -38.79
C HIS A 285 -19.57 22.02 -38.70
N SER A 286 -18.96 21.82 -39.86
CA SER A 286 -17.53 21.62 -40.13
C SER A 286 -16.91 22.90 -40.71
N HIS A 287 -15.63 23.17 -40.43
CA HIS A 287 -14.83 24.13 -41.21
C HIS A 287 -13.40 23.60 -41.45
N HIS A 288 -12.99 23.67 -42.71
CA HIS A 288 -11.67 23.36 -43.26
C HIS A 288 -10.90 24.66 -43.60
N HIS A 289 -9.59 24.47 -43.90
CA HIS A 289 -8.62 25.31 -44.66
C HIS A 289 -7.50 25.94 -43.78
N HIS A 290 -6.19 25.95 -44.11
CA HIS A 290 -5.38 25.76 -45.33
C HIS A 290 -3.92 25.30 -44.99
N GLU A 291 -3.24 24.63 -45.93
CA GLU A 291 -1.77 24.38 -46.06
C GLU A 291 -1.00 25.70 -46.40
N GLU A 292 0.32 25.88 -46.29
CA GLU A 292 1.50 25.08 -46.70
C GLU A 292 2.80 25.51 -45.97
N GLY A 293 3.81 24.61 -45.96
CA GLY A 293 5.21 24.96 -45.69
C GLY A 293 6.10 23.78 -45.29
N VAL A 294 6.55 22.99 -46.27
CA VAL A 294 7.37 21.76 -46.12
C VAL A 294 8.84 22.08 -45.78
N ILE A 295 9.37 21.45 -44.72
CA ILE A 295 10.81 21.15 -44.56
C ILE A 295 10.92 19.64 -44.25
N ASP A 296 11.61 18.94 -45.14
CA ASP A 296 11.86 17.49 -45.15
C ASP A 296 12.91 17.10 -44.09
N HIS A 297 12.47 16.36 -43.06
CA HIS A 297 13.33 15.62 -42.14
C HIS A 297 12.74 14.23 -41.89
N GLY A 298 13.41 13.24 -42.47
CA GLY A 298 13.50 11.82 -42.07
C GLY A 298 12.38 11.25 -41.21
N ASP A 299 11.63 10.32 -41.80
CA ASP A 299 10.46 9.64 -41.26
C ASP A 299 10.72 8.93 -39.90
N HIS A 300 10.56 9.69 -38.82
CA HIS A 300 10.24 9.16 -37.51
C HIS A 300 8.81 9.61 -37.21
N VAL A 301 7.89 8.64 -37.17
CA VAL A 301 6.50 8.89 -36.76
C VAL A 301 6.53 9.30 -35.29
N HIS A 302 6.59 10.60 -35.03
CA HIS A 302 6.28 11.15 -33.73
C HIS A 302 4.78 11.03 -33.54
N GLU A 303 4.34 10.23 -32.58
CA GLU A 303 2.95 10.26 -32.15
C GLU A 303 2.54 11.71 -31.90
N ALA A 304 1.36 12.09 -32.40
CA ALA A 304 0.87 13.46 -32.27
C ALA A 304 0.93 13.87 -30.80
N ARG A 305 1.53 15.02 -30.51
CA ARG A 305 1.80 15.50 -29.15
C ARG A 305 0.59 15.41 -28.21
N GLY A 306 -0.62 15.69 -28.71
CA GLY A 306 -1.85 15.56 -27.92
C GLY A 306 -2.20 14.13 -27.51
N LYS A 307 -1.83 13.11 -28.29
CA LYS A 307 -1.98 11.69 -27.91
C LYS A 307 -0.97 11.28 -26.86
N VAL A 308 0.27 11.74 -26.99
CA VAL A 308 1.34 11.50 -26.01
C VAL A 308 1.02 12.18 -24.69
N GLU A 309 0.53 13.44 -24.73
CA GLU A 309 0.11 14.20 -23.56
C GLU A 309 -1.12 13.58 -22.90
N GLN A 310 -2.13 13.16 -23.68
CA GLN A 310 -3.31 12.49 -23.14
C GLN A 310 -2.97 11.12 -22.53
N ALA A 311 -2.12 10.32 -23.18
CA ALA A 311 -1.65 9.05 -22.63
C ALA A 311 -0.83 9.26 -21.35
N ALA A 312 -0.02 10.34 -21.29
CA ALA A 312 0.71 10.72 -20.07
C ALA A 312 -0.25 11.10 -18.94
N VAL A 313 -1.29 11.89 -19.21
CA VAL A 313 -2.34 12.25 -18.24
C VAL A 313 -3.11 11.01 -17.75
N GLU A 314 -3.44 10.08 -18.65
CA GLU A 314 -4.10 8.81 -18.29
C GLU A 314 -3.19 7.88 -17.46
N LEU A 315 -1.88 7.89 -17.73
CA LEU A 315 -0.85 7.20 -16.93
C LEU A 315 -0.59 7.85 -15.57
N GLU A 316 -0.82 9.16 -15.44
CA GLU A 316 -0.73 9.89 -14.16
C GLU A 316 -1.91 9.53 -13.24
N GLY A 317 -3.12 9.44 -13.78
CA GLY A 317 -4.36 9.21 -13.02
C GLY A 317 -4.59 10.27 -11.94
N ASP A 318 -5.61 10.07 -11.09
CA ASP A 318 -5.93 11.05 -10.05
C ASP A 318 -4.77 11.28 -9.06
N GLU A 319 -4.58 12.54 -8.66
CA GLU A 319 -3.66 12.92 -7.59
C GLU A 319 -4.16 12.33 -6.28
N THR A 320 -3.30 11.54 -5.63
CA THR A 320 -3.56 10.89 -4.34
C THR A 320 -2.76 11.60 -3.25
N ASP A 321 -3.17 11.50 -1.99
CA ASP A 321 -2.43 12.09 -0.87
C ASP A 321 -0.96 11.64 -0.83
N GLY A 322 -0.67 10.42 -1.28
CA GLY A 322 0.71 9.96 -1.38
C GLY A 322 1.49 10.49 -2.58
N SER A 323 0.86 10.86 -3.70
CA SER A 323 1.57 11.58 -4.77
C SER A 323 1.96 12.99 -4.32
N THR A 324 1.10 13.71 -3.59
CA THR A 324 1.42 15.03 -3.02
C THR A 324 2.55 14.92 -1.99
N THR A 325 2.50 13.92 -1.12
CA THR A 325 3.57 13.63 -0.15
C THR A 325 4.90 13.34 -0.85
N TYR A 326 4.87 12.51 -1.90
CA TYR A 326 6.06 12.20 -2.70
C TYR A 326 6.65 13.46 -3.37
N VAL A 327 5.81 14.30 -3.99
CA VAL A 327 6.25 15.54 -4.64
C VAL A 327 6.96 16.46 -3.64
N ALA A 328 6.39 16.61 -2.45
CA ALA A 328 6.98 17.41 -1.37
C ALA A 328 8.34 16.84 -0.92
N LEU A 329 8.41 15.53 -0.65
CA LEU A 329 9.66 14.83 -0.33
C LEU A 329 10.73 15.06 -1.39
N LYS A 330 10.41 14.81 -2.66
CA LYS A 330 11.30 15.00 -3.81
C LYS A 330 11.85 16.42 -3.86
N LYS A 331 10.97 17.42 -3.74
CA LYS A 331 11.35 18.84 -3.80
C LYS A 331 12.32 19.22 -2.68
N LEU A 332 12.09 18.76 -1.45
CA LEU A 332 12.99 19.02 -0.33
C LEU A 332 14.35 18.32 -0.50
N LEU A 333 14.37 17.06 -0.91
CA LEU A 333 15.63 16.33 -1.14
C LEU A 333 16.48 16.98 -2.23
N LEU A 334 15.85 17.46 -3.31
CA LEU A 334 16.53 18.21 -4.37
C LEU A 334 17.03 19.57 -3.89
N ALA A 335 16.19 20.35 -3.21
CA ALA A 335 16.54 21.68 -2.71
C ALA A 335 17.72 21.64 -1.71
N LYS A 336 17.82 20.56 -0.93
CA LYS A 336 18.92 20.34 0.03
C LYS A 336 20.13 19.61 -0.56
N GLY A 337 20.12 19.28 -1.86
CA GLY A 337 21.22 18.60 -2.53
C GLY A 337 21.46 17.16 -2.06
N VAL A 338 20.48 16.54 -1.40
CA VAL A 338 20.57 15.15 -0.92
C VAL A 338 20.57 14.18 -2.11
N ILE A 339 19.73 14.47 -3.09
CA ILE A 339 19.68 13.83 -4.40
C ILE A 339 19.79 14.88 -5.49
N THR A 340 20.20 14.46 -6.69
CA THR A 340 20.21 15.32 -7.89
C THR A 340 19.18 14.86 -8.92
N PRO A 341 18.74 15.75 -9.83
CA PRO A 341 17.83 15.36 -10.92
C PRO A 341 18.41 14.26 -11.81
N GLN A 342 19.73 14.26 -12.02
CA GLN A 342 20.42 13.26 -12.83
C GLN A 342 20.40 11.90 -12.16
N GLU A 343 20.71 11.84 -10.86
CA GLU A 343 20.65 10.59 -10.08
C GLU A 343 19.25 9.96 -10.12
N LEU A 344 18.21 10.78 -9.91
CA LEU A 344 16.83 10.30 -9.93
C LEU A 344 16.45 9.76 -11.32
N ARG A 345 16.82 10.48 -12.38
CA ARG A 345 16.58 10.03 -13.75
C ARG A 345 17.25 8.68 -14.03
N SER A 346 18.52 8.53 -13.65
CA SER A 346 19.25 7.29 -13.86
C SER A 346 18.65 6.10 -13.12
N GLU A 347 18.09 6.31 -11.91
CA GLU A 347 17.38 5.24 -11.19
C GLU A 347 16.04 4.87 -11.85
N VAL A 348 15.29 5.85 -12.36
CA VAL A 348 14.06 5.58 -13.12
C VAL A 348 14.37 4.83 -14.41
N GLU A 349 15.39 5.25 -15.16
CA GLU A 349 15.87 4.55 -16.35
C GLU A 349 16.33 3.12 -16.02
N ALA A 350 17.02 2.92 -14.90
CA ALA A 350 17.43 1.60 -14.44
C ALA A 350 16.23 0.71 -14.05
N MET A 351 15.18 1.28 -13.46
CA MET A 351 13.94 0.57 -13.17
C MET A 351 13.21 0.16 -14.45
N ASP A 352 13.07 1.08 -15.41
CA ASP A 352 12.41 0.85 -16.69
C ASP A 352 13.17 -0.18 -17.54
N ALA A 353 14.50 -0.13 -17.54
CA ALA A 353 15.36 -1.09 -18.23
C ALA A 353 15.23 -2.53 -17.67
N ARG A 354 15.01 -2.68 -16.36
CA ARG A 354 14.71 -4.01 -15.77
C ARG A 354 13.36 -4.54 -16.26
N GLY A 355 12.36 -3.67 -16.39
CA GLY A 355 11.02 -4.01 -16.88
C GLY A 355 10.47 -5.31 -16.24
N THR A 356 9.85 -6.15 -17.05
CA THR A 356 9.47 -7.53 -16.67
C THR A 356 10.47 -8.59 -17.15
N ARG A 357 11.61 -8.17 -17.72
CA ARG A 357 12.59 -9.04 -18.36
C ARG A 357 13.77 -9.25 -17.42
N GLY A 358 13.74 -10.34 -16.67
CA GLY A 358 14.91 -10.82 -15.93
C GLY A 358 15.60 -11.99 -16.63
N GLU A 359 16.75 -12.41 -16.12
CA GLU A 359 17.57 -13.51 -16.67
C GLU A 359 17.03 -14.91 -16.33
N GLY A 360 15.99 -15.01 -15.48
CA GLY A 360 15.38 -16.25 -15.04
C GLY A 360 14.94 -17.23 -16.14
N PRO A 361 14.36 -16.78 -17.27
CA PRO A 361 13.99 -17.66 -18.38
C PRO A 361 15.16 -18.48 -18.94
N ARG A 362 16.37 -17.91 -18.97
CA ARG A 362 17.58 -18.62 -19.44
C ARG A 362 18.00 -19.70 -18.46
N LEU A 363 17.95 -19.42 -17.14
CA LEU A 363 18.24 -20.42 -16.10
C LEU A 363 17.27 -21.61 -16.20
N VAL A 364 15.97 -21.34 -16.37
CA VAL A 364 14.94 -22.38 -16.52
C VAL A 364 15.15 -23.18 -17.81
N ALA A 365 15.39 -22.52 -18.93
CA ALA A 365 15.61 -23.20 -20.22
C ALA A 365 16.85 -24.10 -20.18
N ARG A 366 17.96 -23.65 -19.58
CA ARG A 366 19.15 -24.47 -19.37
C ARG A 366 18.84 -25.66 -18.46
N ALA A 367 18.11 -25.46 -17.36
CA ALA A 367 17.72 -26.54 -16.46
C ALA A 367 16.79 -27.58 -17.10
N TRP A 368 16.00 -27.21 -18.11
CA TRP A 368 15.19 -28.15 -18.89
C TRP A 368 15.98 -29.00 -19.89
N LEU A 369 17.16 -28.53 -20.32
CA LEU A 369 18.02 -29.21 -21.29
C LEU A 369 19.16 -30.00 -20.63
N ASP A 370 19.61 -29.56 -19.45
CA ASP A 370 20.74 -30.12 -18.74
C ASP A 370 20.33 -30.55 -17.31
N PRO A 371 20.07 -31.85 -17.08
CA PRO A 371 19.73 -32.38 -15.77
C PRO A 371 20.82 -32.18 -14.70
N GLU A 372 22.09 -32.15 -15.08
CA GLU A 372 23.20 -31.91 -14.14
C GLU A 372 23.24 -30.44 -13.72
N PHE A 373 23.07 -29.52 -14.67
CA PHE A 373 22.91 -28.10 -14.35
C PHE A 373 21.70 -27.87 -13.46
N LYS A 374 20.56 -28.50 -13.75
CA LYS A 374 19.37 -28.41 -12.89
C LYS A 374 19.64 -28.88 -11.46
N ALA A 375 20.37 -29.97 -11.29
CA ALA A 375 20.76 -30.45 -9.96
C ALA A 375 21.61 -29.42 -9.21
N ARG A 376 22.59 -28.79 -9.89
CA ARG A 376 23.40 -27.70 -9.31
C ARG A 376 22.56 -26.46 -9.00
N LEU A 377 21.65 -26.07 -9.90
CA LEU A 377 20.75 -24.93 -9.74
C LEU A 377 19.83 -25.08 -8.53
N LEU A 378 19.33 -26.28 -8.27
CA LEU A 378 18.51 -26.60 -7.10
C LEU A 378 19.33 -26.66 -5.80
N GLN A 379 20.64 -26.93 -5.89
CA GLN A 379 21.53 -27.02 -4.73
C GLN A 379 22.10 -25.65 -4.31
N ASP A 380 22.68 -24.90 -5.24
CA ASP A 380 23.14 -23.51 -5.05
C ASP A 380 22.84 -22.70 -6.31
N THR A 381 21.69 -22.03 -6.28
CA THR A 381 21.18 -21.28 -7.43
C THR A 381 22.09 -20.12 -7.82
N SER A 382 22.73 -19.47 -6.83
CA SER A 382 23.67 -18.38 -7.09
C SER A 382 24.94 -18.87 -7.79
N ALA A 383 25.48 -20.01 -7.36
CA ALA A 383 26.65 -20.60 -8.01
C ALA A 383 26.34 -21.03 -9.46
N ALA A 384 25.21 -21.71 -9.68
CA ALA A 384 24.79 -22.14 -11.01
C ALA A 384 24.48 -20.95 -11.95
N ALA A 385 23.85 -19.89 -11.44
CA ALA A 385 23.62 -18.67 -12.22
C ALA A 385 24.93 -17.97 -12.64
N ALA A 386 25.95 -18.00 -11.77
CA ALA A 386 27.27 -17.45 -12.09
C ALA A 386 27.98 -18.21 -13.23
N GLU A 387 27.72 -19.52 -13.43
CA GLU A 387 28.22 -20.29 -14.60
C GLU A 387 27.75 -19.66 -15.93
N MET A 388 26.60 -18.99 -15.92
CA MET A 388 26.01 -18.31 -17.07
C MET A 388 26.29 -16.80 -17.10
N GLY A 389 27.09 -16.27 -16.17
CA GLY A 389 27.36 -14.84 -16.02
C GLY A 389 26.16 -14.04 -15.49
N ILE A 390 25.20 -14.69 -14.83
CA ILE A 390 23.98 -14.07 -14.31
C ILE A 390 24.15 -13.71 -12.84
N SER A 391 23.91 -12.44 -12.49
CA SER A 391 23.92 -11.98 -11.10
C SER A 391 22.59 -12.24 -10.41
N THR A 392 22.63 -12.88 -9.24
CA THR A 392 21.45 -13.11 -8.38
C THR A 392 21.25 -12.02 -7.32
N SER A 393 22.09 -10.99 -7.30
CA SER A 393 21.97 -9.89 -6.34
C SER A 393 20.95 -8.86 -6.82
N ASN A 394 19.97 -8.57 -5.97
CA ASN A 394 19.06 -7.43 -6.19
C ASN A 394 19.77 -6.07 -6.11
N PHE A 395 20.92 -6.02 -5.42
CA PHE A 395 21.75 -4.82 -5.32
C PHE A 395 22.77 -4.84 -6.45
N THR A 396 22.74 -3.81 -7.30
CA THR A 396 23.79 -3.53 -8.27
C THR A 396 24.79 -2.59 -7.61
N PRO A 397 26.04 -3.00 -7.35
CA PRO A 397 27.04 -2.09 -6.79
C PRO A 397 27.29 -0.90 -7.74
N LYS A 398 27.47 0.30 -7.19
CA LYS A 398 27.79 1.50 -7.99
C LYS A 398 29.10 1.28 -8.77
N PRO A 399 29.17 1.65 -10.07
CA PRO A 399 30.41 1.59 -10.84
C PRO A 399 31.55 2.31 -10.09
N GLY A 400 32.69 1.63 -9.90
CA GLY A 400 33.84 2.16 -9.15
C GLY A 400 33.78 2.00 -7.63
N SER A 401 32.73 1.38 -7.07
CA SER A 401 32.71 1.01 -5.64
C SER A 401 33.59 -0.22 -5.36
N ALA A 402 34.10 -0.35 -4.13
CA ALA A 402 34.85 -1.53 -3.70
C ALA A 402 34.03 -2.83 -3.87
N ALA A 403 32.71 -2.76 -3.74
CA ALA A 403 31.79 -3.86 -4.00
C ALA A 403 31.63 -4.20 -5.50
N ALA A 404 31.80 -3.22 -6.41
CA ALA A 404 31.82 -3.46 -7.85
C ALA A 404 33.16 -4.05 -8.35
N ALA A 405 34.25 -3.82 -7.60
CA ALA A 405 35.59 -4.31 -7.91
C ALA A 405 35.90 -5.68 -7.29
N ALA A 406 35.02 -6.20 -6.43
CA ALA A 406 35.19 -7.50 -5.81
C ALA A 406 34.90 -8.62 -6.84
N PRO A 407 35.86 -9.52 -7.13
CA PRO A 407 35.55 -10.69 -7.94
C PRO A 407 34.46 -11.52 -7.23
N PRO A 408 33.58 -12.22 -7.98
CA PRO A 408 32.65 -13.15 -7.36
C PRO A 408 33.47 -14.13 -6.49
N PRO A 409 33.05 -14.39 -5.24
CA PRO A 409 33.82 -15.25 -4.35
C PRO A 409 34.02 -16.61 -5.03
N ALA A 410 35.27 -17.04 -5.14
CA ALA A 410 35.60 -18.32 -5.74
C ALA A 410 34.86 -19.45 -4.99
N PRO A 411 34.34 -20.48 -5.69
CA PRO A 411 33.69 -21.62 -5.05
C PRO A 411 34.76 -22.41 -4.27
N THR A 412 34.95 -22.06 -3.00
CA THR A 412 35.90 -22.73 -2.11
C THR A 412 35.10 -23.51 -1.07
N GLY A 413 35.24 -24.84 -1.16
CA GLY A 413 34.78 -25.91 -0.29
C GLY A 413 33.85 -25.61 0.90
N SER A 414 32.69 -26.27 0.90
CA SER A 414 31.98 -26.90 2.04
C SER A 414 32.18 -26.31 3.46
N GLY A 415 31.91 -25.02 3.65
CA GLY A 415 31.70 -24.40 4.97
C GLY A 415 30.66 -23.29 4.89
N PRO A 416 29.86 -23.03 5.94
CA PRO A 416 28.87 -21.96 5.92
C PRO A 416 29.59 -20.60 5.92
N GLN A 417 29.74 -20.01 4.73
CA GLN A 417 30.13 -18.61 4.57
C GLN A 417 28.98 -17.73 5.09
N PRO A 418 29.24 -16.68 5.89
CA PRO A 418 28.24 -15.65 6.11
C PRO A 418 28.04 -14.89 4.79
N LYS A 419 27.08 -15.33 3.97
CA LYS A 419 26.66 -14.60 2.77
C LYS A 419 25.98 -13.31 3.26
N SER A 420 26.69 -12.18 3.28
CA SER A 420 26.07 -10.88 3.47
C SER A 420 25.28 -10.53 2.20
N GLY A 421 24.00 -10.92 2.15
CA GLY A 421 23.12 -10.62 1.03
C GLY A 421 22.08 -11.70 0.76
N THR A 422 21.07 -11.31 -0.02
CA THR A 422 19.97 -12.16 -0.47
C THR A 422 20.47 -13.44 -1.16
N ILE A 423 19.97 -14.61 -0.73
CA ILE A 423 20.27 -15.90 -1.36
C ILE A 423 19.09 -16.29 -2.26
N LEU A 424 19.37 -16.52 -3.54
CA LEU A 424 18.37 -17.05 -4.47
C LEU A 424 18.25 -18.57 -4.30
N THR A 425 17.03 -19.08 -4.35
CA THR A 425 16.71 -20.51 -4.22
C THR A 425 15.73 -20.93 -5.32
N ALA A 426 16.17 -21.79 -6.21
CA ALA A 426 15.31 -22.40 -7.22
C ALA A 426 14.49 -23.56 -6.62
N VAL A 427 13.21 -23.62 -6.97
CA VAL A 427 12.29 -24.68 -6.55
C VAL A 427 11.57 -25.24 -7.77
N GLU A 428 11.53 -26.57 -7.89
CA GLU A 428 11.00 -27.21 -9.10
C GLU A 428 9.53 -27.61 -8.97
N ASN A 429 8.73 -27.29 -9.99
CA ASN A 429 7.44 -27.91 -10.20
C ASN A 429 7.61 -29.28 -10.85
N VAL A 430 7.14 -30.31 -10.17
CA VAL A 430 7.14 -31.70 -10.67
C VAL A 430 5.71 -32.06 -11.04
N GLU A 431 5.48 -32.27 -12.33
CA GLU A 431 4.15 -32.53 -12.88
C GLU A 431 3.41 -33.65 -12.14
N GLY A 432 2.15 -33.39 -11.79
CA GLY A 432 1.29 -34.30 -11.02
C GLY A 432 1.73 -34.56 -9.56
N LYS A 433 2.85 -33.98 -9.10
CA LYS A 433 3.41 -34.24 -7.76
C LYS A 433 3.49 -32.98 -6.90
N VAL A 434 4.20 -31.96 -7.34
CA VAL A 434 4.45 -30.73 -6.55
C VAL A 434 4.35 -29.49 -7.43
N HIS A 435 3.59 -28.50 -6.99
CA HIS A 435 3.54 -27.15 -7.53
C HIS A 435 3.99 -26.15 -6.46
N ASN A 436 4.89 -25.24 -6.80
CA ASN A 436 5.41 -24.22 -5.91
C ASN A 436 4.75 -22.87 -6.22
N LEU A 437 4.47 -22.10 -5.17
CA LEU A 437 3.93 -20.74 -5.24
C LEU A 437 4.76 -19.84 -4.33
N ILE A 438 5.15 -18.64 -4.78
CA ILE A 438 6.02 -17.74 -4.02
C ILE A 438 5.25 -16.51 -3.56
N VAL A 439 5.45 -16.05 -2.32
CA VAL A 439 4.86 -14.82 -1.77
C VAL A 439 5.84 -14.13 -0.80
N CYS A 440 5.65 -12.83 -0.50
CA CYS A 440 6.08 -12.22 0.77
C CYS A 440 4.83 -11.73 1.49
N THR A 441 4.32 -12.48 2.47
CA THR A 441 3.12 -12.07 3.23
C THR A 441 3.35 -10.76 3.96
N LEU A 442 4.59 -10.50 4.38
CA LEU A 442 4.96 -9.36 5.20
C LEU A 442 5.28 -8.08 4.41
N CYS A 443 5.47 -8.17 3.08
CA CYS A 443 6.06 -7.10 2.26
C CYS A 443 5.84 -7.31 0.75
N SER A 444 6.94 -7.43 0.01
CA SER A 444 7.05 -7.61 -1.43
C SER A 444 8.42 -8.18 -1.83
N CYS A 445 9.11 -8.89 -0.92
CA CYS A 445 10.44 -9.48 -1.14
C CYS A 445 10.45 -10.32 -2.43
N TYR A 446 11.25 -9.90 -3.41
CA TYR A 446 11.21 -10.44 -4.76
C TYR A 446 12.62 -10.53 -5.38
N PRO A 447 12.93 -11.54 -6.21
CA PRO A 447 14.23 -11.64 -6.91
C PRO A 447 14.27 -10.73 -8.15
N ILE A 448 14.39 -9.43 -7.93
CA ILE A 448 14.35 -8.41 -8.99
C ILE A 448 15.41 -8.64 -10.07
N SER A 449 16.61 -9.10 -9.71
CA SER A 449 17.67 -9.36 -10.70
C SER A 449 17.37 -10.52 -11.64
N ILE A 450 16.42 -11.41 -11.29
CA ILE A 450 16.13 -12.63 -12.03
C ILE A 450 14.75 -12.60 -12.68
N LEU A 451 13.77 -11.97 -12.05
CA LEU A 451 12.38 -11.93 -12.52
C LEU A 451 11.93 -10.52 -12.94
N GLY A 452 12.81 -9.51 -12.91
CA GLY A 452 12.47 -8.12 -13.21
C GLY A 452 11.68 -7.45 -12.07
N MET A 453 10.93 -6.40 -12.39
CA MET A 453 10.10 -5.71 -11.40
C MET A 453 8.93 -6.59 -10.95
N SER A 454 8.68 -6.61 -9.63
CA SER A 454 7.52 -7.32 -9.07
C SER A 454 6.22 -6.81 -9.71
N PRO A 455 5.23 -7.67 -9.97
CA PRO A 455 3.93 -7.26 -10.46
C PRO A 455 3.12 -6.47 -9.41
N HIS A 456 2.15 -5.66 -9.87
CA HIS A 456 1.23 -4.94 -8.98
C HIS A 456 0.47 -5.88 -8.03
N TRP A 457 -0.10 -6.95 -8.57
CA TRP A 457 -0.84 -7.95 -7.81
C TRP A 457 0.01 -8.64 -6.73
N TYR A 458 1.31 -8.84 -6.95
CA TYR A 458 2.21 -9.48 -5.99
C TYR A 458 2.36 -8.67 -4.70
N ARG A 459 2.38 -7.33 -4.82
CA ARG A 459 2.42 -6.39 -3.70
C ARG A 459 1.06 -6.20 -3.03
N GLY A 460 -0.01 -6.60 -3.72
CA GLY A 460 -1.39 -6.40 -3.31
C GLY A 460 -1.76 -7.15 -2.03
N ARG A 461 -2.62 -6.52 -1.22
CA ARG A 461 -3.13 -7.09 0.05
C ARG A 461 -3.82 -8.44 -0.18
N ALA A 462 -4.60 -8.53 -1.27
CA ALA A 462 -5.36 -9.74 -1.60
C ALA A 462 -4.45 -10.95 -1.84
N TYR A 463 -3.43 -10.79 -2.68
CA TYR A 463 -2.45 -11.84 -2.96
C TYR A 463 -1.67 -12.27 -1.72
N ARG A 464 -1.09 -11.30 -1.00
CA ARG A 464 -0.25 -11.54 0.19
C ARG A 464 -1.00 -12.28 1.29
N ALA A 465 -2.28 -11.99 1.48
CA ALA A 465 -3.08 -12.67 2.50
C ALA A 465 -3.51 -14.07 2.08
N ARG A 466 -3.92 -14.24 0.82
CA ARG A 466 -4.56 -15.47 0.34
C ARG A 466 -3.57 -16.54 -0.10
N ALA A 467 -2.38 -16.18 -0.56
CA ALA A 467 -1.40 -17.16 -1.04
C ALA A 467 -1.05 -18.23 -0.01
N VAL A 468 -1.02 -17.89 1.29
CA VAL A 468 -0.75 -18.85 2.37
C VAL A 468 -2.01 -19.52 2.94
N ARG A 469 -3.21 -19.02 2.59
CA ARG A 469 -4.49 -19.44 3.16
C ARG A 469 -5.29 -20.33 2.22
N ASP A 470 -5.47 -19.85 1.01
CA ASP A 470 -6.24 -20.45 -0.07
C ASP A 470 -5.42 -20.37 -1.37
N PRO A 471 -4.28 -21.08 -1.45
CA PRO A 471 -3.43 -21.04 -2.62
C PRO A 471 -4.11 -21.61 -3.86
N ARG A 472 -5.04 -22.56 -3.71
CA ARG A 472 -5.75 -23.16 -4.87
C ARG A 472 -6.82 -22.23 -5.45
N GLY A 473 -7.64 -21.60 -4.60
CA GLY A 473 -8.59 -20.59 -5.06
C GLY A 473 -7.88 -19.38 -5.65
N LEU A 474 -6.74 -18.98 -5.07
CA LEU A 474 -5.87 -17.96 -5.65
C LEU A 474 -5.39 -18.36 -7.05
N LEU A 475 -4.83 -19.56 -7.23
CA LEU A 475 -4.39 -20.03 -8.55
C LEU A 475 -5.52 -20.07 -9.57
N ALA A 476 -6.74 -20.45 -9.16
CA ALA A 476 -7.89 -20.48 -10.04
C ALA A 476 -8.25 -19.07 -10.57
N GLU A 477 -8.08 -18.01 -9.77
CA GLU A 477 -8.26 -16.62 -10.22
C GLU A 477 -7.20 -16.18 -11.24
N PHE A 478 -6.00 -16.76 -11.20
CA PHE A 478 -4.98 -16.61 -12.24
C PHE A 478 -5.20 -17.54 -13.45
N GLY A 479 -6.29 -18.32 -13.48
CA GLY A 479 -6.60 -19.28 -14.54
C GLY A 479 -5.85 -20.61 -14.43
N THR A 480 -5.18 -20.88 -13.31
CA THR A 480 -4.38 -22.09 -13.08
C THR A 480 -5.13 -23.10 -12.23
N THR A 481 -5.42 -24.27 -12.80
CA THR A 481 -5.98 -25.41 -12.07
C THR A 481 -4.95 -26.53 -11.98
N LEU A 482 -4.69 -27.02 -10.77
CA LEU A 482 -3.74 -28.12 -10.54
C LEU A 482 -4.45 -29.48 -10.62
N ALA A 483 -3.77 -30.47 -11.19
CA ALA A 483 -4.29 -31.84 -11.27
C ALA A 483 -4.56 -32.43 -9.86
N PRO A 484 -5.59 -33.28 -9.70
CA PRO A 484 -5.86 -33.96 -8.44
C PRO A 484 -4.63 -34.67 -7.88
N GLY A 485 -4.41 -34.56 -6.57
CA GLY A 485 -3.24 -35.16 -5.90
C GLY A 485 -1.93 -34.36 -5.97
N THR A 486 -1.83 -33.34 -6.82
CA THR A 486 -0.65 -32.46 -6.87
C THR A 486 -0.53 -31.68 -5.56
N ALA A 487 0.55 -31.85 -4.79
CA ALA A 487 0.81 -31.06 -3.59
C ALA A 487 1.17 -29.62 -3.95
N ILE A 488 0.69 -28.66 -3.16
CA ILE A 488 1.09 -27.26 -3.30
C ILE A 488 2.04 -26.88 -2.16
N ARG A 489 3.17 -26.24 -2.50
CA ARG A 489 4.14 -25.72 -1.56
C ARG A 489 4.23 -24.21 -1.72
N VAL A 490 3.81 -23.48 -0.69
CA VAL A 490 3.89 -22.02 -0.67
C VAL A 490 5.20 -21.61 0.02
N HIS A 491 5.99 -20.79 -0.65
CA HIS A 491 7.26 -20.26 -0.17
C HIS A 491 7.07 -18.80 0.21
N ASP A 492 7.04 -18.52 1.52
CA ASP A 492 6.91 -17.17 2.05
C ASP A 492 8.30 -16.55 2.31
N SER A 493 8.64 -15.52 1.55
CA SER A 493 9.96 -14.88 1.49
C SER A 493 10.13 -13.86 2.62
N THR A 494 10.17 -14.33 3.85
CA THR A 494 10.13 -13.47 5.07
C THR A 494 11.49 -12.96 5.54
N ALA A 495 12.58 -13.57 5.09
CA ALA A 495 13.95 -13.24 5.49
C ALA A 495 14.86 -13.03 4.26
N ASP A 496 16.07 -13.59 4.26
CA ASP A 496 17.09 -13.34 3.23
C ASP A 496 17.02 -14.28 2.02
N LEU A 497 16.08 -15.23 2.00
CA LEU A 497 15.84 -16.08 0.83
C LEU A 497 14.93 -15.38 -0.18
N ARG A 498 15.24 -15.51 -1.46
CA ARG A 498 14.30 -15.25 -2.56
C ARG A 498 14.17 -16.50 -3.39
N TYR A 499 12.96 -16.78 -3.83
CA TYR A 499 12.67 -17.99 -4.57
C TYR A 499 12.46 -17.69 -6.05
N MET A 500 12.77 -18.66 -6.91
CA MET A 500 12.27 -18.72 -8.28
C MET A 500 11.74 -20.13 -8.56
N VAL A 501 10.60 -20.23 -9.23
CA VAL A 501 10.06 -21.51 -9.66
C VAL A 501 10.71 -21.93 -10.98
N ILE A 502 11.14 -23.19 -11.07
CA ILE A 502 11.41 -23.88 -12.34
C ILE A 502 10.09 -24.56 -12.73
N PRO A 503 9.29 -23.99 -13.65
CA PRO A 503 8.05 -24.62 -14.09
C PRO A 503 8.33 -25.94 -14.82
N ALA A 504 7.30 -26.80 -14.92
CA ALA A 504 7.39 -28.00 -15.74
C ALA A 504 7.58 -27.61 -17.22
N ARG A 505 8.44 -28.34 -17.94
CA ARG A 505 8.64 -28.14 -19.38
C ARG A 505 7.36 -28.54 -20.12
N PRO A 506 6.77 -27.66 -20.94
CA PRO A 506 5.56 -27.98 -21.68
C PRO A 506 5.85 -29.00 -22.79
N ALA A 507 4.89 -29.89 -23.05
CA ALA A 507 4.94 -30.85 -24.15
C ALA A 507 5.00 -30.16 -25.53
N GLY A 508 5.49 -30.88 -26.54
CA GLY A 508 5.61 -30.34 -27.91
C GLY A 508 6.80 -29.40 -28.08
N THR A 509 7.77 -29.47 -27.16
CA THR A 509 9.01 -28.69 -27.20
C THR A 509 10.24 -29.57 -27.45
N GLU A 510 10.06 -30.80 -27.91
CA GLU A 510 11.15 -31.72 -28.23
C GLU A 510 12.05 -31.12 -29.31
N GLY A 511 13.37 -31.17 -29.10
CA GLY A 511 14.36 -30.61 -30.03
C GLY A 511 14.45 -29.08 -30.07
N TRP A 512 13.68 -28.35 -29.25
CA TRP A 512 13.78 -26.89 -29.17
C TRP A 512 15.14 -26.45 -28.59
N SER A 513 15.67 -25.35 -29.11
CA SER A 513 16.87 -24.70 -28.58
C SER A 513 16.60 -24.05 -27.22
N GLU A 514 17.66 -23.77 -26.47
CA GLU A 514 17.58 -23.03 -25.20
C GLU A 514 16.88 -21.68 -25.37
N GLU A 515 17.17 -20.96 -26.45
CA GLU A 515 16.55 -19.67 -26.77
C GLU A 515 15.04 -19.78 -27.04
N GLN A 516 14.61 -20.83 -27.74
CA GLN A 516 13.20 -21.08 -28.00
C GLN A 516 12.46 -21.45 -26.71
N LEU A 517 13.07 -22.29 -25.87
CA LEU A 517 12.52 -22.69 -24.57
C LEU A 517 12.38 -21.51 -23.61
N ALA A 518 13.37 -20.62 -23.58
CA ALA A 518 13.35 -19.43 -22.71
C ALA A 518 12.13 -18.54 -23.01
N LYS A 519 11.65 -18.46 -24.26
CA LYS A 519 10.46 -17.68 -24.61
C LYS A 519 9.16 -18.20 -23.97
N LEU A 520 9.11 -19.47 -23.58
CA LEU A 520 7.94 -20.07 -22.93
C LEU A 520 7.86 -19.74 -21.43
N VAL A 521 9.00 -19.37 -20.84
CA VAL A 521 9.10 -19.08 -19.41
C VAL A 521 8.70 -17.64 -19.15
N THR A 522 7.57 -17.46 -18.46
CA THR A 522 7.07 -16.14 -18.08
C THR A 522 7.46 -15.82 -16.64
N ARG A 523 7.45 -14.52 -16.31
CA ARG A 523 7.58 -14.06 -14.91
C ARG A 523 6.57 -14.77 -14.00
N ASP A 524 5.33 -14.87 -14.45
CA ASP A 524 4.22 -15.48 -13.71
C ASP A 524 4.45 -16.98 -13.47
N SER A 525 5.06 -17.68 -14.45
CA SER A 525 5.47 -19.08 -14.29
C SER A 525 6.61 -19.28 -13.29
N MET A 526 7.50 -18.29 -13.18
CA MET A 526 8.59 -18.30 -12.19
C MET A 526 8.15 -17.82 -10.80
N ILE A 527 7.01 -17.13 -10.67
CA ILE A 527 6.35 -16.88 -9.37
C ILE A 527 5.52 -18.10 -8.94
N GLY A 528 5.05 -18.89 -9.92
CA GLY A 528 4.23 -20.08 -9.70
C GLY A 528 2.73 -19.80 -9.70
N VAL A 529 2.28 -18.66 -10.25
CA VAL A 529 0.84 -18.37 -10.41
C VAL A 529 0.26 -18.91 -11.73
N ALA A 530 1.13 -19.20 -12.69
CA ALA A 530 0.80 -19.76 -14.01
C ALA A 530 1.76 -20.91 -14.37
N PRO A 531 1.40 -21.82 -15.29
CA PRO A 531 2.38 -22.68 -15.94
C PRO A 531 3.25 -21.88 -16.94
N ALA A 532 4.32 -22.51 -17.45
CA ALA A 532 5.00 -22.01 -18.64
C ALA A 532 4.04 -22.03 -19.84
N LEU A 533 4.24 -21.14 -20.81
CA LEU A 533 3.42 -21.09 -22.01
C LEU A 533 3.56 -22.40 -22.81
N THR A 534 2.48 -22.83 -23.42
CA THR A 534 2.55 -23.85 -24.48
C THR A 534 3.10 -23.22 -25.77
N PRO A 535 3.63 -24.03 -26.71
CA PRO A 535 4.01 -23.53 -28.03
C PRO A 535 2.90 -22.73 -28.74
N GLN A 536 1.65 -23.16 -28.61
CA GLN A 536 0.50 -22.46 -29.18
C GLN A 536 0.28 -21.09 -28.52
N GLN A 537 0.31 -21.01 -27.18
CA GLN A 537 0.14 -19.75 -26.46
C GLN A 537 1.24 -18.74 -26.80
N LEU A 538 2.48 -19.20 -27.00
CA LEU A 538 3.58 -18.34 -27.44
C LEU A 538 3.30 -17.76 -28.84
N GLN A 539 2.84 -18.59 -29.79
CA GLN A 539 2.49 -18.14 -31.14
C GLN A 539 1.37 -17.10 -31.11
N GLU A 540 0.32 -17.32 -30.33
CA GLU A 540 -0.79 -16.37 -30.16
C GLU A 540 -0.31 -15.04 -29.56
N LEU A 541 0.59 -15.09 -28.58
CA LEU A 541 1.17 -13.89 -27.96
C LEU A 541 2.05 -13.11 -28.94
N GLU A 542 2.88 -13.79 -29.71
CA GLU A 542 3.73 -13.17 -30.74
C GLU A 542 2.87 -12.53 -31.85
N ALA A 543 1.80 -13.18 -32.29
CA ALA A 543 0.85 -12.63 -33.26
C ALA A 543 0.16 -11.36 -32.75
N ARG A 544 -0.32 -11.35 -31.49
CA ARG A 544 -0.93 -10.16 -30.87
C ARG A 544 0.05 -9.00 -30.79
N ARG A 545 1.32 -9.26 -30.48
CA ARG A 545 2.38 -8.23 -30.43
C ARG A 545 2.67 -7.65 -31.81
N GLN A 546 2.69 -8.49 -32.84
CA GLN A 546 2.86 -8.02 -34.22
C GLN A 546 1.69 -7.15 -34.66
N GLN A 547 0.46 -7.52 -34.30
CA GLN A 547 -0.74 -6.72 -34.58
C GLN A 547 -0.77 -5.39 -33.82
N ALA A 548 -0.24 -5.32 -32.60
CA ALA A 548 -0.17 -4.08 -31.82
C ALA A 548 0.95 -3.14 -32.27
N ALA A 549 1.96 -3.66 -32.98
CA ALA A 549 3.08 -2.88 -33.51
C ALA A 549 2.88 -2.40 -34.96
N ALA A 550 1.90 -2.96 -35.66
CA ALA A 550 1.45 -2.56 -36.99
C ALA A 550 0.30 -1.55 -36.88
#